data_AF-A0A7W1N2L4-F1
#
_entry.id   AF-A0A7W1N2L4-F1
#
_cell.length_a   1.000
_cell.length_b   1.000
_cell.length_c   1.000
_cell.angle_alpha   90.00
_cell.angle_beta   90.00
_cell.angle_gamma   90.00
#
_symmetry.space_group_name_H-M   'P 1'
#
loop_
_entity.id
_entity.type
_entity.pdbx_description
1 polymer ?
#
loop_
_entity_poly.entity_id
_entity_poly.type
_entity_poly.pdbx_seq_one_letter_code
_entity_poly.pdbx_strand_id
1 'polypeptide(L)'
;EARVARALILRIHPAATVWFHQHMDVVWAYGRSTAAGRRYARVAGLPFLHRPWLAGSATNWQNHLRGGGVSLTVELPAGVLDHAGVAREVRAVLDLAHR
;
A
#
# COMPACT_ATOMS: atom_id res chain seq x y z
N GLU A 1 14.90 9.59 -3.58
CA GLU A 1 14.09 8.43 -3.15
C GLU A 1 13.49 7.65 -4.31
N ALA A 2 12.62 8.26 -5.15
CA ALA A 2 11.91 7.55 -6.23
C ALA A 2 12.81 6.74 -7.18
N ARG A 3 14.00 7.24 -7.56
CA ARG A 3 14.95 6.49 -8.43
C ARG A 3 15.49 5.23 -7.75
N VAL A 4 15.81 5.30 -6.45
CA VAL A 4 16.36 4.17 -5.68
C VAL A 4 15.28 3.12 -5.45
N ALA A 5 14.07 3.53 -5.04
CA ALA A 5 12.93 2.64 -4.91
C ALA A 5 12.61 1.94 -6.24
N ARG A 6 12.57 2.70 -7.35
CA ARG A 6 12.39 2.13 -8.69
C ARG A 6 13.44 1.09 -9.03
N ALA A 7 14.72 1.38 -8.81
CA ALA A 7 15.80 0.44 -9.08
C ALA A 7 15.67 -0.84 -8.24
N LEU A 8 15.31 -0.72 -6.96
CA LEU A 8 15.08 -1.86 -6.07
C LEU A 8 13.89 -2.71 -6.53
N ILE A 9 12.75 -2.09 -6.81
CA ILE A 9 11.52 -2.76 -7.25
C ILE A 9 11.76 -3.54 -8.55
N LEU A 10 12.47 -2.94 -9.51
CA LEU A 10 12.81 -3.60 -10.76
C LEU A 10 13.85 -4.71 -10.59
N ARG A 11 14.60 -4.74 -9.50
CA ARG A 11 15.59 -5.78 -9.21
C ARG A 11 14.98 -6.98 -8.49
N ILE A 12 14.10 -6.74 -7.52
CA ILE A 12 13.56 -7.80 -6.64
C ILE A 12 12.16 -8.27 -7.04
N HIS A 13 11.47 -7.53 -7.92
CA HIS A 13 10.11 -7.84 -8.38
C HIS A 13 9.17 -8.23 -7.23
N PRO A 14 8.89 -7.30 -6.29
CA PRO A 14 8.18 -7.64 -5.09
C PRO A 14 6.74 -8.07 -5.40
N ALA A 15 6.25 -9.09 -4.69
CA ALA A 15 4.86 -9.55 -4.79
C ALA A 15 3.86 -8.51 -4.25
N ALA A 16 4.30 -7.67 -3.30
CA ALA A 16 3.53 -6.58 -2.75
C ALA A 16 4.41 -5.37 -2.42
N THR A 17 3.85 -4.16 -2.51
CA THR A 17 4.46 -2.94 -1.97
C THR A 17 3.41 -2.08 -1.29
N VAL A 18 3.74 -1.55 -0.11
CA VAL A 18 2.90 -0.65 0.66
C VAL A 18 3.61 0.70 0.76
N TRP A 19 2.96 1.75 0.26
CA TRP A 19 3.44 3.13 0.33
C TRP A 19 2.73 3.86 1.46
N PHE A 20 3.43 4.06 2.58
CA PHE A 20 2.89 4.80 3.72
C PHE A 20 3.04 6.31 3.53
N HIS A 21 1.96 7.02 3.80
CA HIS A 21 1.85 8.47 3.74
C HIS A 21 0.97 8.96 4.90
N GLN A 22 0.86 10.28 5.07
CA GLN A 22 -0.05 10.93 6.01
C GLN A 22 -0.65 12.18 5.32
N HIS A 23 -1.89 12.57 5.59
CA HIS A 23 -2.74 12.16 6.73
C HIS A 23 -4.22 11.86 6.38
N MET A 24 -4.51 11.18 5.27
CA MET A 24 -5.90 11.03 4.80
C MET A 24 -6.74 9.95 5.51
N ASP A 25 -6.17 9.12 6.38
CA ASP A 25 -6.89 8.03 7.09
C ASP A 25 -7.60 7.05 6.13
N VAL A 26 -6.89 6.57 5.10
CA VAL A 26 -7.43 5.63 4.11
C VAL A 26 -6.39 4.63 3.61
N VAL A 27 -6.88 3.46 3.20
CA VAL A 27 -6.15 2.55 2.33
C VAL A 27 -6.66 2.73 0.92
N TRP A 28 -5.81 3.26 0.05
CA TRP A 28 -6.14 3.46 -1.36
C TRP A 28 -5.60 2.31 -2.18
N ALA A 29 -6.49 1.56 -2.85
CA ALA A 29 -6.10 0.60 -3.87
C ALA A 29 -7.11 0.47 -5.01
N TYR A 30 -6.60 0.19 -6.21
CA TYR A 30 -7.40 0.04 -7.44
C TYR A 30 -6.84 -1.07 -8.35
N GLY A 31 -7.65 -1.51 -9.31
CA GLY A 31 -7.27 -2.54 -10.29
C GLY A 31 -6.81 -3.85 -9.62
N ARG A 32 -5.65 -4.37 -10.06
CA ARG A 32 -5.06 -5.61 -9.53
C ARG A 32 -4.84 -5.59 -8.01
N SER A 33 -4.72 -4.40 -7.42
CA SER A 33 -4.48 -4.23 -5.98
C SER A 33 -5.75 -4.13 -5.14
N THR A 34 -6.94 -4.12 -5.75
CA THR A 34 -8.21 -3.93 -5.02
C THR A 34 -8.44 -5.01 -3.96
N ALA A 35 -8.21 -6.29 -4.27
CA ALA A 35 -8.43 -7.37 -3.31
C ALA A 35 -7.45 -7.31 -2.13
N ALA A 36 -6.18 -6.99 -2.41
CA ALA A 36 -5.14 -6.82 -1.38
C ALA A 36 -5.43 -5.60 -0.50
N GLY A 37 -5.71 -4.45 -1.10
CA GLY A 37 -6.04 -3.21 -0.37
C GLY A 37 -7.27 -3.34 0.51
N ARG A 38 -8.35 -3.98 0.02
CA ARG A 38 -9.56 -4.21 0.83
C ARG A 38 -9.29 -5.09 2.05
N ARG A 39 -8.42 -6.10 1.92
CA ARG A 39 -8.03 -6.95 3.06
C ARG A 39 -7.14 -6.18 4.03
N TYR A 40 -6.13 -5.47 3.53
CA TYR A 40 -5.26 -4.62 4.34
C TYR A 40 -6.10 -3.63 5.16
N ALA A 41 -7.00 -2.89 4.51
CA ALA A 41 -7.90 -1.93 5.14
C ALA A 41 -8.70 -2.54 6.30
N ARG A 42 -9.23 -3.75 6.11
CA ARG A 42 -9.99 -4.46 7.14
C ARG A 42 -9.14 -4.80 8.36
N VAL A 43 -7.90 -5.23 8.17
CA VAL A 43 -6.99 -5.61 9.26
C VAL A 43 -6.45 -4.38 9.99
N ALA A 44 -6.13 -3.33 9.22
CA ALA A 44 -5.67 -2.04 9.73
C ALA A 44 -6.77 -1.25 10.47
N GLY A 45 -8.05 -1.54 10.15
CA GLY A 45 -9.19 -0.79 10.67
C GLY A 45 -9.36 0.57 10.00
N LEU A 46 -8.88 0.71 8.76
CA LEU A 46 -8.92 1.94 7.97
C LEU A 46 -10.00 1.86 6.88
N PRO A 47 -10.62 2.99 6.50
CA PRO A 47 -11.49 3.06 5.32
C PRO A 47 -10.76 2.63 4.03
N PHE A 48 -11.47 1.90 3.16
CA PHE A 48 -10.95 1.50 1.85
C PHE A 48 -11.38 2.47 0.74
N LEU A 49 -10.42 3.21 0.17
CA LEU A 49 -10.65 4.12 -0.96
C LEU A 49 -10.42 3.39 -2.29
N HIS A 50 -11.53 3.12 -2.99
CA HIS A 50 -11.52 2.52 -4.33
C HIS A 50 -11.68 3.60 -5.41
N ARG A 51 -10.56 4.16 -5.88
CA ARG A 51 -10.50 5.17 -6.94
C ARG A 51 -9.31 4.93 -7.87
N PRO A 52 -9.41 5.26 -9.16
CA PRO A 52 -8.26 5.21 -10.07
C PRO A 52 -7.07 6.02 -9.52
N TRP A 53 -5.86 5.55 -9.80
CA TRP A 53 -4.65 6.21 -9.31
C TRP A 53 -4.42 7.56 -9.97
N LEU A 54 -3.80 8.48 -9.22
CA LEU A 54 -3.27 9.70 -9.79
C LEU A 54 -2.11 9.39 -10.76
N ALA A 55 -2.03 10.15 -11.85
CA ALA A 55 -0.90 10.06 -12.76
C ALA A 55 0.40 10.38 -12.01
N GLY A 56 1.46 9.60 -12.27
CA GLY A 56 2.76 9.78 -11.63
C GLY A 56 2.90 9.22 -10.22
N SER A 57 1.85 8.65 -9.59
CA SER A 57 2.01 8.00 -8.29
C SER A 57 2.84 6.72 -8.40
N ALA A 58 3.60 6.40 -7.34
CA ALA A 58 4.42 5.19 -7.30
C ALA A 58 3.57 3.92 -7.42
N THR A 59 2.43 3.89 -6.73
CA THR A 59 1.43 2.81 -6.83
C THR A 59 0.88 2.67 -8.24
N ASN A 60 0.60 3.77 -8.94
CA ASN A 60 0.15 3.73 -10.33
C ASN A 60 1.18 3.09 -11.24
N TRP A 61 2.43 3.58 -11.18
CA TRP A 61 3.54 3.06 -11.99
C TRP A 61 3.76 1.56 -11.74
N GLN A 62 3.81 1.12 -10.47
CA GLN A 62 3.99 -0.29 -10.12
C GLN A 62 2.84 -1.18 -10.59
N ASN A 63 1.59 -0.73 -10.42
CA ASN A 63 0.41 -1.44 -10.90
C ASN A 63 0.29 -1.48 -12.44
N HIS A 64 1.21 -0.87 -13.18
CA HIS A 64 1.34 -1.01 -14.63
C HIS A 64 2.53 -1.90 -15.06
N LEU A 65 3.41 -2.30 -14.13
CA LEU A 65 4.52 -3.20 -14.45
C LEU A 65 3.99 -4.58 -14.87
N ARG A 66 4.45 -5.06 -16.03
CA ARG A 66 4.19 -6.44 -16.47
C ARG A 66 4.91 -7.41 -15.53
N GLY A 67 4.20 -8.44 -15.08
CA GLY A 67 4.71 -9.36 -14.05
C GLY A 67 4.93 -8.74 -12.67
N GLY A 68 4.49 -7.49 -12.45
CA GLY A 68 4.57 -6.82 -11.16
C GLY A 68 3.51 -7.32 -10.17
N GLY A 69 3.85 -7.29 -8.88
CA GLY A 69 2.93 -7.58 -7.79
C GLY A 69 1.87 -6.50 -7.55
N VAL A 70 1.22 -6.57 -6.39
CA VAL A 70 0.26 -5.55 -5.95
C VAL A 70 0.98 -4.35 -5.35
N SER A 71 0.41 -3.16 -5.50
CA SER A 71 0.94 -1.93 -4.90
C SER A 71 -0.23 -1.08 -4.39
N LEU A 72 -0.17 -0.72 -3.11
CA LEU A 72 -1.23 0.04 -2.44
C LEU A 72 -0.64 1.19 -1.62
N THR A 73 -1.46 2.22 -1.39
CA THR A 73 -1.12 3.37 -0.56
C THR A 73 -1.88 3.27 0.76
N VAL A 74 -1.19 3.51 1.87
CA VAL A 74 -1.78 3.65 3.19
C VAL A 74 -1.53 5.07 3.66
N GLU A 75 -2.58 5.87 3.67
CA GLU A 75 -2.59 7.20 4.26
C GLU A 75 -2.99 7.03 5.72
N LEU A 76 -2.03 7.11 6.64
CA LEU A 76 -2.31 6.97 8.07
C LEU A 76 -3.08 8.20 8.59
N PRO A 77 -3.73 8.10 9.76
CA PRO A 77 -4.23 9.26 10.48
C PRO A 77 -3.17 10.33 10.71
N ALA A 78 -3.60 11.57 10.98
CA ALA A 78 -2.69 12.64 11.36
C ALA A 78 -2.01 12.35 12.70
N GLY A 79 -0.75 12.79 12.82
CA GLY A 79 0.03 12.65 14.04
C GLY A 79 0.72 11.29 14.19
N VAL A 80 1.23 11.03 15.40
CA VAL A 80 1.92 9.79 15.72
C VAL A 80 0.90 8.70 16.06
N LEU A 81 1.05 7.52 15.48
CA LEU A 81 0.24 6.36 15.86
C LEU A 81 0.56 5.94 17.29
N ASP A 82 -0.49 5.63 18.06
CA ASP A 82 -0.34 4.95 19.34
C ASP A 82 0.11 3.48 19.13
N HIS A 83 0.47 2.81 20.23
CA HIS A 83 0.90 1.41 20.17
C HIS A 83 -0.15 0.49 19.53
N ALA A 84 -1.43 0.75 19.77
CA ALA A 84 -2.52 -0.03 19.18
C ALA A 84 -2.61 0.18 17.66
N GLY A 85 -2.42 1.41 17.18
CA GLY A 85 -2.35 1.77 15.77
C GLY A 85 -1.17 1.10 15.07
N VAL A 86 0.03 1.20 15.63
CA VAL A 86 1.22 0.50 15.10
C VAL A 86 0.97 -1.01 15.04
N ALA A 87 0.37 -1.61 16.08
CA ALA A 87 0.06 -3.04 16.08
C ALA A 87 -0.95 -3.43 14.99
N ARG A 88 -1.93 -2.58 14.66
CA ARG A 88 -2.86 -2.83 13.54
C ARG A 88 -2.15 -2.80 12.20
N GLU A 89 -1.29 -1.81 11.96
CA GLU A 89 -0.51 -1.72 10.71
C GLU A 89 0.45 -2.90 10.54
N VAL A 90 1.18 -3.28 11.61
CA VAL A 90 2.07 -4.46 11.59
C VAL A 90 1.29 -5.72 11.25
N ARG A 91 0.12 -5.94 11.87
CA ARG A 91 -0.74 -7.08 11.53
C ARG A 91 -1.19 -7.05 10.08
N ALA A 92 -1.55 -5.89 9.54
CA ALA A 92 -1.99 -5.75 8.17
C ALA A 92 -0.86 -6.04 7.16
N VAL A 93 0.38 -5.62 7.46
CA VAL A 93 1.57 -5.94 6.66
C VAL A 93 1.88 -7.44 6.69
N LEU A 94 1.87 -8.07 7.87
CA LEU A 94 2.12 -9.51 8.01
C LEU A 94 1.03 -10.34 7.32
N ASP A 95 -0.22 -9.94 7.48
CA ASP A 95 -1.37 -10.56 6.81
C ASP A 95 -1.22 -10.50 5.29
N LEU A 96 -0.78 -9.36 4.74
CA LEU A 96 -0.49 -9.20 3.31
C LEU A 96 0.68 -10.07 2.83
N ALA A 97 1.72 -10.25 3.65
CA ALA A 97 2.93 -10.99 3.30
C ALA A 97 2.76 -12.52 3.29
N HIS A 98 1.82 -13.07 4.05
CA HIS A 98 1.52 -14.52 4.07
C HIS A 98 0.67 -14.98 2.86
N ARG A 99 0.90 -14.40 1.68
CA ARG A 99 0.22 -14.74 0.42
C ARG A 99 1.18 -15.32 -0.59
#